data_AF-W1W8H9-F1
#
_entry.id   AF-W1W8H9-F1
#
_cell.length_a   1.000
_cell.length_b   1.000
_cell.length_c   1.000
_cell.angle_alpha   90.00
_cell.angle_beta   90.00
_cell.angle_gamma   90.00
#
_symmetry.space_group_name_H-M   'P 1'
#
loop_
_entity.id
_entity.type
_entity.pdbx_description
1 polymer ?
#
loop_
_entity_poly.entity_id
_entity_poly.type
_entity_poly.pdbx_seq_one_letter_code
_entity_poly.pdbx_strand_id
1 'polypeptide(L)'
;MEDVARTLGASELRIFFTISVPLAWKGILTGSILAFCRAMGEFGATILIAGNIPKVTRTMPLAIYSYVEAGQYMDAFELVIYICVLTLALLSGIHLITKGSLFRHTDNN
;
A
#
# COMPACT_ATOMS: atom_id res chain seq x y z
N MET A 1 13.35 26.73 2.40
CA MET A 1 14.49 26.01 1.75
C MET A 1 14.42 26.12 0.24
N GLU A 2 13.26 25.89 -0.39
CA GLU A 2 13.08 26.07 -1.84
C GLU A 2 13.31 27.52 -2.30
N ASP A 3 12.84 28.52 -1.55
CA ASP A 3 13.08 29.94 -1.86
C ASP A 3 14.55 30.33 -1.89
N VAL A 4 15.38 29.73 -1.01
CA VAL A 4 16.83 29.98 -0.95
C VAL A 4 17.54 29.38 -2.18
N ALA A 5 17.09 28.20 -2.63
CA ALA A 5 17.62 27.56 -3.84
C ALA A 5 17.22 28.30 -5.12
N ARG A 6 16.00 28.90 -5.14
CA ARG A 6 15.56 29.81 -6.21
C ARG A 6 16.43 31.06 -6.29
N THR A 7 16.86 31.61 -5.15
CA THR A 7 17.74 32.80 -5.12
C THR A 7 19.16 32.50 -5.64
N LEU A 8 19.60 31.24 -5.58
CA LEU A 8 20.91 30.77 -6.07
C LEU A 8 20.90 30.37 -7.57
N GLY A 9 19.80 30.60 -8.29
CA GLY A 9 19.71 30.34 -9.74
C GLY A 9 19.53 28.86 -10.12
N ALA A 10 19.12 28.00 -9.18
CA ALA A 10 18.79 26.61 -9.49
C ALA A 10 17.44 26.51 -10.24
N SER A 11 17.36 25.70 -11.31
CA SER A 11 16.10 25.49 -12.03
C SER A 11 15.06 24.81 -11.14
N GLU A 12 13.78 25.15 -11.33
CA GLU A 12 12.67 24.62 -10.51
C GLU A 12 12.60 23.09 -10.55
N LEU A 13 12.92 22.50 -11.70
CA LEU A 13 13.03 21.05 -11.88
C LEU A 13 14.09 20.41 -10.97
N ARG A 14 15.24 21.08 -10.81
CA ARG A 14 16.31 20.61 -9.92
C ARG A 14 15.89 20.69 -8.45
N ILE A 15 15.21 21.76 -8.06
CA ILE A 15 14.70 21.98 -6.70
C ILE A 15 13.66 20.90 -6.36
N PHE A 16 12.74 20.61 -7.27
CA PHE A 16 11.71 19.59 -7.09
C PHE A 16 12.31 18.20 -6.79
N PHE A 17 13.23 17.73 -7.62
CA PHE A 17 13.83 16.39 -7.45
C PHE A 17 14.84 16.31 -6.28
N THR A 18 15.49 17.42 -5.92
CA THR A 18 16.56 17.43 -4.91
C THR A 18 16.07 17.80 -3.51
N ILE A 19 15.00 18.60 -3.41
CA ILE A 19 14.49 19.12 -2.14
C ILE A 19 13.08 18.59 -1.87
N SER A 20 12.12 18.83 -2.77
CA SER A 20 10.71 18.51 -2.50
C SER A 20 10.46 16.99 -2.44
N VAL A 21 10.98 16.23 -3.40
CA VAL A 21 10.78 14.77 -3.48
C VAL A 21 11.40 14.01 -2.30
N PRO A 22 12.66 14.24 -1.89
CA PRO A 22 13.25 13.56 -0.74
C PRO A 22 12.55 13.92 0.58
N LEU A 23 12.11 15.18 0.74
CA LEU A 23 11.40 15.62 1.93
C LEU A 23 9.99 15.00 2.03
N ALA A 24 9.31 14.83 0.88
CA ALA A 24 7.99 14.21 0.80
C ALA A 24 8.03 12.67 0.68
N TRP A 25 9.19 12.04 0.57
CA TRP A 25 9.35 10.61 0.27
C TRP A 25 8.54 9.69 1.20
N LYS A 26 8.53 9.98 2.51
CA LYS A 26 7.72 9.21 3.49
C LYS A 26 6.22 9.33 3.22
N GLY A 27 5.76 10.52 2.83
CA GLY A 27 4.37 10.78 2.47
C GLY A 27 3.97 10.09 1.17
N ILE A 28 4.84 10.15 0.15
CA ILE A 28 4.65 9.44 -1.12
C ILE A 28 4.55 7.94 -0.87
N LEU A 29 5.49 7.36 -0.11
CA LEU A 29 5.48 5.93 0.21
C LEU A 29 4.19 5.50 0.92
N THR A 30 3.77 6.25 1.94
CA THR A 30 2.53 5.97 2.69
C THR A 30 1.30 6.08 1.78
N GLY A 31 1.23 7.12 0.94
CA GLY A 31 0.16 7.32 -0.03
C GLY A 31 0.10 6.21 -1.09
N SER A 32 1.24 5.78 -1.62
CA SER A 32 1.32 4.67 -2.57
C SER A 32 0.83 3.35 -1.97
N ILE A 33 1.22 3.05 -0.73
CA ILE A 33 0.75 1.87 -0.01
C ILE A 33 -0.78 1.95 0.21
N LEU A 34 -1.29 3.10 0.64
CA LEU A 34 -2.73 3.28 0.87
C LEU A 34 -3.52 3.12 -0.44
N ALA A 35 -3.03 3.69 -1.53
CA ALA A 35 -3.61 3.54 -2.87
C ALA A 35 -3.58 2.08 -3.34
N PHE A 36 -2.49 1.37 -3.09
CA PHE A 36 -2.39 -0.06 -3.39
C PHE A 36 -3.40 -0.89 -2.58
N CYS A 37 -3.49 -0.66 -1.27
CA CYS A 37 -4.50 -1.30 -0.42
C CYS A 37 -5.93 -1.02 -0.92
N ARG A 38 -6.21 0.22 -1.35
CA ARG A 38 -7.51 0.60 -1.90
C ARG A 38 -7.80 -0.13 -3.21
N ALA A 39 -6.81 -0.28 -4.09
CA ALA A 39 -6.93 -1.02 -5.34
C ALA A 39 -7.10 -2.53 -5.11
N MET A 40 -6.42 -3.12 -4.12
CA MET A 40 -6.67 -4.51 -3.72
C MET A 40 -8.11 -4.74 -3.23
N GLY A 41 -8.72 -3.72 -2.62
CA GLY A 41 -10.14 -3.75 -2.24
C GLY A 41 -11.12 -3.71 -3.42
N GLU A 42 -10.70 -3.29 -4.61
CA GLU A 42 -11.50 -3.29 -5.84
C GLU A 42 -11.55 -4.68 -6.50
N PHE A 43 -11.94 -5.70 -5.73
CA PHE A 43 -12.09 -7.05 -6.26
C PHE A 43 -13.33 -7.18 -7.17
N GLY A 44 -14.37 -6.39 -6.93
CA GLY A 44 -15.64 -6.46 -7.68
C GLY A 44 -15.49 -6.12 -9.16
N ALA A 45 -14.75 -5.06 -9.49
CA ALA A 45 -14.46 -4.69 -10.88
C ALA A 45 -13.64 -5.78 -11.61
N THR A 46 -12.75 -6.46 -10.87
CA THR A 46 -11.92 -7.53 -11.43
C THR A 46 -12.75 -8.77 -11.78
N ILE A 47 -13.71 -9.17 -10.94
CA ILE A 47 -14.63 -10.28 -11.27
C ILE A 47 -15.46 -9.95 -12.51
N LEU A 48 -15.96 -8.71 -12.60
CA LEU A 48 -16.77 -8.25 -13.72
C LEU A 48 -16.06 -8.31 -15.08
N ILE A 49 -14.75 -8.04 -15.12
CA ILE A 49 -13.98 -7.99 -16.38
C ILE A 49 -13.15 -9.27 -16.62
N ALA A 50 -12.48 -9.80 -15.60
CA ALA A 50 -11.58 -10.96 -15.72
C ALA A 50 -12.26 -12.31 -15.42
N GLY A 51 -13.47 -12.29 -14.85
CA GLY A 51 -14.21 -13.48 -14.46
C GLY A 51 -13.57 -14.26 -13.30
N ASN A 52 -14.09 -15.45 -13.04
CA ASN A 52 -13.63 -16.36 -11.99
C ASN A 52 -13.33 -17.74 -12.58
N ILE A 53 -12.24 -17.87 -13.34
CA ILE A 53 -11.86 -19.16 -13.93
C ILE A 53 -10.96 -19.89 -12.93
N PRO A 54 -11.40 -21.05 -12.39
CA PRO A 54 -10.59 -21.84 -11.46
C PRO A 54 -9.24 -22.16 -12.10
N LYS A 55 -8.14 -21.94 -11.37
CA LYS A 55 -6.74 -22.22 -11.77
C LYS A 55 -6.13 -21.33 -12.86
N VAL A 56 -6.85 -20.32 -13.38
CA VAL A 56 -6.31 -19.40 -14.40
C VAL A 56 -6.32 -17.95 -13.91
N THR A 57 -7.48 -17.45 -13.46
CA THR A 57 -7.65 -16.04 -13.03
C THR A 57 -8.07 -15.91 -11.56
N ARG A 58 -8.01 -17.00 -10.80
CA ARG A 58 -8.47 -17.03 -9.41
C ARG A 58 -7.45 -16.36 -8.47
N THR A 59 -7.79 -15.15 -8.02
CA THR A 59 -7.09 -14.49 -6.90
C THR A 59 -7.70 -14.93 -5.55
N MET A 60 -7.02 -14.69 -4.43
CA MET A 60 -7.54 -15.06 -3.10
C MET A 60 -8.92 -14.47 -2.79
N PRO A 61 -9.23 -13.19 -3.08
CA PRO A 61 -10.57 -12.61 -2.86
C PRO A 61 -11.65 -13.32 -3.68
N LEU A 62 -11.33 -13.66 -4.93
CA LEU A 62 -12.18 -14.42 -5.85
C LEU A 62 -12.50 -15.82 -5.31
N ALA A 63 -11.50 -16.49 -4.71
CA ALA A 63 -11.70 -17.79 -4.07
C ALA A 63 -12.65 -17.71 -2.87
N ILE A 64 -12.44 -16.72 -1.98
CA ILE A 64 -13.32 -16.49 -0.81
C ILE A 64 -14.77 -16.26 -1.26
N TYR A 65 -14.98 -15.37 -2.25
CA TYR A 65 -16.30 -15.09 -2.80
C TYR A 65 -16.97 -16.37 -3.35
N SER A 66 -16.22 -17.18 -4.09
CA SER A 66 -16.72 -18.45 -4.65
C SER A 66 -17.15 -19.45 -3.58
N TYR A 67 -16.35 -19.59 -2.51
CA TYR A 67 -16.67 -20.52 -1.40
C TYR A 67 -17.90 -20.07 -0.62
N VAL A 68 -18.08 -18.76 -0.46
CA VAL A 68 -19.28 -18.18 0.16
C VAL A 68 -20.52 -18.42 -0.72
N GLU A 69 -20.44 -18.20 -2.04
CA GLU A 69 -21.55 -18.52 -2.97
C GLU A 69 -21.90 -20.01 -2.99
N ALA A 70 -20.89 -20.89 -2.88
CA ALA A 70 -21.08 -22.33 -2.81
C ALA A 70 -21.60 -22.85 -1.45
N GLY A 71 -21.79 -21.96 -0.45
CA GLY A 71 -22.18 -22.33 0.91
C GLY A 71 -21.09 -23.04 1.73
N GLN A 72 -19.85 -23.06 1.24
CA GLN A 72 -18.68 -23.66 1.89
C GLN A 72 -18.01 -22.65 2.82
N TYR A 73 -18.70 -22.26 3.90
CA TYR A 73 -18.24 -21.23 4.82
C TYR A 73 -16.96 -21.59 5.58
N MET A 74 -16.73 -22.89 5.81
CA MET A 74 -15.56 -23.35 6.58
C MET A 74 -14.25 -23.11 5.81
N ASP A 75 -14.23 -23.46 4.52
CA ASP A 75 -13.09 -23.19 3.63
C ASP A 75 -12.90 -21.68 3.37
N ALA A 76 -14.01 -20.93 3.28
CA ALA A 76 -13.96 -19.48 3.14
C ALA A 76 -13.31 -18.82 4.37
N PHE A 77 -13.66 -19.29 5.58
CA PHE A 77 -13.18 -18.71 6.83
C PHE A 77 -11.67 -18.86 7.01
N GLU A 78 -11.11 -20.00 6.62
CA GLU A 78 -9.66 -20.24 6.64
C GLU A 78 -8.92 -19.21 5.77
N LEU A 79 -9.39 -18.99 4.53
CA LEU A 79 -8.79 -18.02 3.61
C LEU A 79 -8.94 -16.57 4.10
N VAL A 80 -10.06 -16.24 4.75
CA VAL A 80 -10.28 -14.93 5.36
C VAL A 80 -9.29 -14.67 6.50
N ILE A 81 -9.01 -15.68 7.34
CA ILE A 81 -8.00 -15.53 8.40
C ILE A 81 -6.62 -15.24 7.80
N TYR A 82 -6.20 -15.99 6.78
CA TYR A 82 -4.90 -15.78 6.14
C TYR A 82 -4.75 -14.35 5.60
N ILE A 83 -5.76 -13.83 4.90
CA ILE A 83 -5.67 -12.51 4.30
C ILE A 83 -5.73 -11.39 5.35
N CYS A 84 -6.49 -11.58 6.43
CA CYS A 84 -6.52 -10.66 7.57
C CYS A 84 -5.16 -10.59 8.27
N VAL A 85 -4.55 -11.74 8.57
CA VAL A 85 -3.22 -11.80 9.21
C VAL A 85 -2.15 -11.17 8.31
N LEU A 86 -2.17 -11.47 7.01
CA LEU A 86 -1.24 -10.86 6.04
C LEU A 86 -1.39 -9.33 6.01
N THR A 87 -2.62 -8.83 5.94
CA THR A 87 -2.89 -7.38 5.89
C THR A 87 -2.44 -6.68 7.18
N LEU A 88 -2.76 -7.26 8.34
CA LEU A 88 -2.32 -6.73 9.63
C LEU A 88 -0.79 -6.76 9.76
N ALA A 89 -0.13 -7.84 9.35
CA ALA A 89 1.33 -7.97 9.39
C ALA A 89 2.02 -6.91 8.50
N LEU A 90 1.52 -6.69 7.28
CA LEU A 90 2.03 -5.66 6.38
C LEU A 90 1.87 -4.26 6.99
N LEU A 91 0.67 -3.96 7.50
CA LEU A 91 0.36 -2.65 8.08
C LEU A 91 1.18 -2.39 9.35
N SER A 92 1.30 -3.38 10.24
CA SER A 92 2.18 -3.32 11.41
C SER A 92 3.65 -3.17 11.01
N GLY A 93 4.12 -3.89 9.99
CA GLY A 93 5.48 -3.76 9.47
C GLY A 93 5.78 -2.35 8.97
N ILE A 94 4.89 -1.77 8.17
CA ILE A 94 5.00 -0.38 7.69
C ILE A 94 4.98 0.60 8.86
N HIS A 95 4.08 0.40 9.83
CA HIS A 95 4.01 1.26 11.02
C HIS A 95 5.31 1.20 11.84
N LEU A 96 5.89 0.01 12.05
CA LEU A 96 7.15 -0.16 12.77
C LEU A 96 8.32 0.48 12.04
N ILE A 97 8.43 0.28 10.72
CA ILE A 97 9.49 0.87 9.88
C ILE A 97 9.38 2.40 9.87
N THR A 98 8.15 2.93 9.79
CA THR A 98 7.90 4.38 9.79
C THR A 98 8.15 5.01 11.16
N LYS A 99 7.74 4.34 12.25
CA LYS A 99 7.95 4.80 13.64
C LYS A 99 9.43 4.79 14.03
N GLY A 100 10.21 3.80 13.59
CA GLY A 100 11.66 3.76 13.79
C GLY A 100 12.41 4.90 13.08
N SER A 101 11.85 5.46 12.01
CA SER A 101 12.40 6.60 11.27
C SER A 101 11.99 7.97 11.85
N LEU A 102 11.04 8.02 12.80
CA LEU A 102 10.60 9.25 13.44
C LEU A 102 11.38 9.55 14.73
N PHE A 103 11.91 8.52 15.41
CA PHE A 103 12.61 8.67 16.69
C PHE A 103 14.15 8.86 16.58
N ARG A 104 14.73 8.82 15.38
CA ARG A 104 16.21 8.94 15.20
C ARG A 104 16.70 10.36 14.89
N HIS A 105 15.84 11.38 14.95
CA HIS A 105 16.21 12.79 14.70
C HIS A 105 16.04 13.73 15.91
N THR A 106 15.80 13.18 17.11
CA THR A 106 15.80 13.96 18.37
C THR A 106 16.84 13.41 19.34
N ASP A 107 18.02 13.04 18.85
CA ASP A 107 19.17 12.68 19.70
C ASP A 107 20.51 13.06 19.05
N ASN A 108 20.55 14.21 18.37
CA ASN A 108 21.81 14.83 18.03
C ASN A 108 21.68 16.34 18.23
N ASN A 109 21.74 16.70 19.50
CA ASN A 109 21.96 18.07 19.99
C ASN A 109 23.43 18.43 19.79
#